data_AF-A0A091B8R1-F1
#
_entry.id   AF-A0A091B8R1-F1
#
_cell.length_a   1.000
_cell.length_b   1.000
_cell.length_c   1.000
_cell.angle_alpha   90.00
_cell.angle_beta   90.00
_cell.angle_gamma   90.00
#
_symmetry.space_group_name_H-M   'P 1'
#
loop_
_entity.id
_entity.type
_entity.pdbx_description
1 polymer ?
#
loop_
_entity_poly.entity_id
_entity_poly.type
_entity_poly.pdbx_seq_one_letter_code
_entity_poly.pdbx_strand_id
1 'polypeptide(L)'
;MTKLLQSLEATVVDKGKVRRPIGAKIFGATIVLLLMMAAVTWSATVNLHQLSRQLTALSEYYIPLEQTVGEIRASHMSQILMFERFLGEGEPERFAALQAEAQRYAGELLPCDRDTLRAVSRKVREDFPAGPERAAVTYAVQRLCSDDSARQAMALVTTALADPSVAADPAQVQNLSKVQAQLEFIARGRTALHETIERFLAQHDQLDAGARAILKEQLETNRNNVSREAGTLSRLLQGHTVDAARRAQAVERDTLVFNWTATLVAVLLGLAFTLILTRSLVRPIRELLSGAKAVEDGDLDIRVNVHSTDELALLAQSFNFMVSGLKEKEAIKSTFGKYIDPRIVQTLIDEQAAGRVGEKRPMTVYFSDIEGFTAICEELTPDGVVRLLNGYLAEMSEPVLANRGIIDKYIGDSIMAFWGPPFVGEDEHALLACEVALEQLARLQGFRARLPDLTGLRRGLPRFNLRVGIATGEVTAGSIGSDTARSYTVIGDTVNLASRLEAINKEYGTRIILDEHAWSAVRAKMETRELDRIRVAGKAEAARVFELLGRRGEVDATRLQLRNDFELALAAYRQQQWDEAAAGFEACVALADDPASALFLRRIAHLRAQDPGPRWDGVWQFVSK
;
A
#
# COMPACT_ATOMS: atom_id res chain seq x y z
N MET A 1 -24.44 -23.18 -0.91
CA MET A 1 -23.01 -23.11 -0.53
C MET A 1 -22.10 -23.63 -1.64
N THR A 2 -22.31 -24.85 -2.17
CA THR A 2 -21.50 -25.46 -3.25
C THR A 2 -21.51 -24.67 -4.57
N LYS A 3 -22.66 -24.10 -4.98
CA LYS A 3 -22.76 -23.24 -6.17
C LYS A 3 -22.06 -21.88 -6.03
N LEU A 4 -21.92 -21.39 -4.80
CA LEU A 4 -21.28 -20.09 -4.49
C LEU A 4 -19.75 -20.24 -4.45
N LEU A 5 -19.26 -21.40 -4.02
CA LEU A 5 -17.86 -21.78 -4.12
C LEU A 5 -17.44 -22.00 -5.59
N GLN A 6 -18.29 -22.66 -6.40
CA GLN A 6 -18.03 -22.87 -7.83
C GLN A 6 -18.00 -21.57 -8.66
N SER A 7 -18.83 -20.56 -8.32
CA SER A 7 -18.81 -19.28 -9.04
C SER A 7 -17.58 -18.43 -8.74
N LEU A 8 -17.00 -18.57 -7.55
CA LEU A 8 -15.75 -17.92 -7.16
C LEU A 8 -14.52 -18.60 -7.76
N GLU A 9 -14.55 -19.91 -7.97
CA GLU A 9 -13.48 -20.63 -8.68
C GLU A 9 -13.48 -20.34 -10.19
N ALA A 10 -14.64 -20.12 -10.80
CA ALA A 10 -14.77 -19.92 -12.24
C ALA A 10 -14.28 -18.54 -12.74
N THR A 11 -14.07 -17.56 -11.86
CA THR A 11 -13.66 -16.19 -12.23
C THR A 11 -12.15 -15.92 -12.17
N VAL A 12 -11.34 -16.90 -11.75
CA VAL A 12 -9.89 -16.70 -11.47
C VAL A 12 -8.97 -17.52 -12.38
N VAL A 13 -9.51 -18.28 -13.33
CA VAL A 13 -8.68 -19.13 -14.19
C VAL A 13 -8.49 -18.52 -15.58
N ASP A 14 -7.59 -17.53 -15.67
CA ASP A 14 -6.72 -17.44 -16.84
C ASP A 14 -5.29 -17.06 -16.39
N LYS A 15 -4.36 -17.98 -16.69
CA LYS A 15 -2.88 -17.89 -16.63
C LYS A 15 -2.23 -17.29 -15.37
N GLY A 16 -1.96 -18.16 -14.39
CA GLY A 16 -0.84 -17.96 -13.44
C GLY A 16 -1.14 -18.27 -11.97
N LYS A 17 -1.31 -19.55 -11.63
CA LYS A 17 -1.23 -20.18 -10.28
C LYS A 17 -1.33 -19.24 -9.05
N VAL A 18 -2.47 -18.55 -8.87
CA VAL A 18 -2.86 -17.99 -7.56
C VAL A 18 -3.25 -19.19 -6.68
N ARG A 19 -2.31 -19.70 -5.87
CA ARG A 19 -2.54 -20.92 -5.08
C ARG A 19 -3.48 -20.71 -3.90
N ARG A 20 -3.58 -19.47 -3.39
CA ARG A 20 -4.40 -19.11 -2.23
C ARG A 20 -4.87 -17.66 -2.35
N PRO A 21 -6.00 -17.39 -3.04
CA PRO A 21 -6.49 -16.03 -3.21
C PRO A 21 -6.72 -15.35 -1.87
N ILE A 22 -6.48 -14.04 -1.81
CA ILE A 22 -6.62 -13.24 -0.58
C ILE A 22 -8.04 -13.39 -0.01
N GLY A 23 -9.04 -13.37 -0.89
CA GLY A 23 -10.44 -13.55 -0.52
C GLY A 23 -10.70 -14.87 0.24
N ALA A 24 -10.09 -15.98 -0.19
CA ALA A 24 -10.26 -17.27 0.49
C ALA A 24 -9.61 -17.30 1.88
N LYS A 25 -8.47 -16.62 2.07
CA LYS A 25 -7.80 -16.52 3.38
C LYS A 25 -8.65 -15.73 4.38
N ILE A 26 -9.17 -14.58 3.97
CA ILE A 26 -10.01 -13.71 4.81
C ILE A 26 -11.33 -14.42 5.11
N PHE A 27 -12.00 -14.93 4.08
CA PHE A 27 -13.30 -15.60 4.23
C PHE A 27 -13.23 -16.82 5.14
N GLY A 28 -12.18 -17.66 4.98
CA GLY A 28 -11.99 -18.84 5.83
C GLY A 28 -11.83 -18.47 7.31
N ALA A 29 -11.04 -17.45 7.63
CA ALA A 29 -10.87 -17.01 9.01
C ALA A 29 -12.13 -16.38 9.61
N THR A 30 -12.85 -15.56 8.83
CA THR A 30 -14.11 -14.95 9.27
C THR A 30 -15.17 -16.01 9.58
N ILE A 31 -15.27 -17.07 8.76
CA ILE A 31 -16.19 -18.19 9.03
C ILE A 31 -15.84 -18.88 10.35
N VAL A 32 -14.56 -19.17 10.59
CA VAL A 32 -14.14 -19.84 11.84
C VAL A 32 -14.50 -18.99 13.06
N LEU A 33 -14.28 -17.67 13.00
CA LEU A 33 -14.66 -16.75 14.07
C LEU A 33 -16.20 -16.70 14.28
N LEU A 34 -16.98 -16.65 13.20
CA LEU A 34 -18.45 -16.65 13.28
C LEU A 34 -19.00 -17.95 13.87
N LEU A 35 -18.49 -19.10 13.44
CA LEU A 35 -18.90 -20.41 13.96
C LEU A 35 -18.56 -20.55 15.45
N MET A 36 -17.37 -20.06 15.84
CA MET A 36 -16.96 -20.06 17.25
C MET A 36 -17.86 -19.14 18.09
N MET A 37 -18.18 -17.92 17.62
CA MET A 37 -19.12 -17.03 18.33
C MET A 37 -20.51 -17.68 18.47
N ALA A 38 -21.02 -18.31 17.40
CA ALA A 38 -22.30 -19.01 17.45
C ALA A 38 -22.30 -20.15 18.47
N ALA A 39 -21.22 -20.95 18.54
CA ALA A 39 -21.08 -22.03 19.51
C ALA A 39 -21.04 -21.52 20.97
N VAL A 40 -20.31 -20.44 21.24
CA VAL A 40 -20.25 -19.81 22.57
C VAL A 40 -21.61 -19.26 22.97
N THR A 41 -22.29 -18.58 22.05
CA THR A 41 -23.62 -18.00 22.30
C THR A 41 -24.65 -19.10 22.58
N TRP A 42 -24.63 -20.17 21.79
CA TRP A 42 -25.48 -21.33 22.00
C TRP A 42 -25.25 -21.96 23.39
N SER A 43 -24.00 -22.23 23.75
CA SER A 43 -23.67 -22.84 25.04
C SER A 43 -24.07 -21.95 26.23
N ALA A 44 -23.82 -20.64 26.16
CA ALA A 44 -24.23 -19.70 27.19
C ALA A 44 -25.77 -19.69 27.36
N THR A 45 -26.51 -19.74 26.24
CA THR A 45 -27.97 -19.77 26.25
C THR A 45 -28.51 -21.04 26.93
N VAL A 46 -27.94 -22.21 26.60
CA VAL A 46 -28.34 -23.49 27.21
C VAL A 46 -28.09 -23.48 28.72
N ASN A 47 -26.91 -23.02 29.16
CA ASN A 47 -26.55 -23.00 30.57
C ASN A 47 -27.41 -22.03 31.39
N LEU A 48 -27.73 -20.85 30.84
CA LEU A 48 -28.65 -19.89 31.47
C LEU A 48 -30.04 -20.48 31.69
N HIS A 49 -30.58 -21.22 30.71
CA HIS A 49 -31.85 -21.92 30.86
C HIS A 49 -31.78 -23.01 31.93
N GLN A 50 -30.64 -23.70 32.08
CA GLN A 50 -30.46 -24.70 33.13
C GLN A 50 -30.38 -24.07 34.52
N LEU A 51 -29.62 -22.97 34.66
CA LEU A 51 -29.51 -22.22 35.91
C LEU A 51 -30.88 -21.66 36.35
N SER A 52 -31.61 -21.06 35.41
CA SER A 52 -32.95 -20.52 35.64
C SER A 52 -33.90 -21.59 36.19
N ARG A 53 -33.93 -22.79 35.59
CA ARG A 53 -34.77 -23.91 36.09
C ARG A 53 -34.43 -24.33 37.52
N GLN A 54 -33.16 -24.39 37.90
CA GLN A 54 -32.77 -24.74 39.27
C GLN A 54 -33.14 -23.65 40.28
N LEU A 55 -33.02 -22.37 39.88
CA LEU A 55 -33.41 -21.23 40.71
C LEU A 55 -34.93 -21.19 40.94
N THR A 56 -35.75 -21.37 39.89
CA THR A 56 -37.21 -21.43 39.99
C THR A 56 -37.65 -22.52 40.97
N ALA A 57 -37.12 -23.74 40.82
CA ALA A 57 -37.46 -24.84 41.71
C ALA A 57 -37.11 -24.56 43.19
N LEU A 58 -35.97 -23.92 43.43
CA LEU A 58 -35.51 -23.57 44.77
C LEU A 58 -36.39 -22.48 45.41
N SER A 59 -36.62 -21.38 44.70
CA SER A 59 -37.31 -20.20 45.23
C SER A 59 -38.82 -20.36 45.32
N GLU A 60 -39.45 -20.99 44.33
CA GLU A 60 -40.92 -21.05 44.24
C GLU A 60 -41.50 -22.28 44.94
N TYR A 61 -40.73 -23.37 45.09
CA TYR A 61 -41.26 -24.62 45.64
C TYR A 61 -40.52 -25.09 46.88
N TYR A 62 -39.21 -25.35 46.82
CA TYR A 62 -38.52 -25.97 47.95
C TYR A 62 -38.49 -25.09 49.21
N ILE A 63 -38.21 -23.78 49.09
CA ILE A 63 -38.19 -22.86 50.23
C ILE A 63 -39.59 -22.69 50.86
N PRO A 64 -40.66 -22.38 50.11
CA PRO A 64 -42.02 -22.31 50.67
C PRO A 64 -42.46 -23.62 51.31
N LEU A 65 -42.13 -24.76 50.69
CA LEU A 65 -42.50 -26.08 51.20
C LEU A 65 -41.78 -26.42 52.52
N GLU A 66 -40.51 -26.04 52.66
CA GLU A 66 -39.78 -26.14 53.94
C GLU A 66 -40.44 -25.29 55.04
N GLN A 67 -40.87 -24.07 54.70
CA GLN A 67 -41.57 -23.19 55.64
C GLN A 67 -42.90 -23.79 56.09
N THR A 68 -43.76 -24.21 55.16
CA THR A 68 -45.08 -24.79 55.48
C THR A 68 -44.96 -26.10 56.26
N VAL A 69 -44.00 -26.98 55.95
CA VAL A 69 -43.76 -28.21 56.73
C VAL A 69 -43.24 -27.90 58.13
N GLY A 70 -42.41 -26.85 58.28
CA GLY A 70 -41.99 -26.34 59.58
C GLY A 70 -43.17 -25.90 60.45
N GLU A 71 -44.15 -25.22 59.87
CA GLU A 71 -45.38 -24.80 60.54
C GLU A 71 -46.26 -25.99 60.95
N ILE A 72 -46.42 -27.00 60.10
CA ILE A 72 -47.14 -28.24 60.44
C ILE A 72 -46.53 -28.88 61.68
N ARG A 73 -45.20 -29.00 61.74
CA ARG A 73 -44.49 -29.60 62.88
C ARG A 73 -44.67 -28.78 64.16
N ALA A 74 -44.54 -27.46 64.07
CA ALA A 74 -44.71 -26.57 65.21
C ALA A 74 -46.14 -26.59 65.76
N SER A 75 -47.13 -26.54 64.87
CA SER A 75 -48.55 -26.60 65.23
C SER A 75 -48.92 -27.94 65.85
N HIS A 76 -48.47 -29.06 65.26
CA HIS A 76 -48.75 -30.39 65.80
C HIS A 76 -48.17 -30.60 67.21
N MET A 77 -46.96 -30.09 67.49
CA MET A 77 -46.39 -30.14 68.84
C MET A 77 -47.24 -29.35 69.85
N SER A 78 -47.68 -28.15 69.46
CA SER A 78 -48.49 -27.31 70.33
C SER A 78 -49.90 -27.87 70.56
N GLN A 79 -50.52 -28.48 69.54
CA GLN A 79 -51.86 -29.09 69.64
C GLN A 79 -51.88 -30.11 70.78
N ILE A 80 -50.90 -31.01 70.79
CA ILE A 80 -50.87 -32.10 71.76
C ILE A 80 -50.71 -31.58 73.18
N LEU A 81 -49.84 -30.58 73.38
CA LEU A 81 -49.67 -29.95 74.70
C LEU A 81 -50.97 -29.31 75.19
N MET A 82 -51.72 -28.65 74.31
CA MET A 82 -53.01 -28.07 74.66
C MET A 82 -54.07 -29.13 74.95
N PHE A 83 -54.06 -30.24 74.20
CA PHE A 83 -54.96 -31.36 74.43
C PHE A 83 -54.67 -32.10 75.74
N GLU A 84 -53.40 -32.40 76.05
CA GLU A 84 -52.98 -32.99 77.32
C GLU A 84 -53.37 -32.10 78.51
N ARG A 85 -53.21 -30.78 78.38
CA ARG A 85 -53.63 -29.81 79.40
C ARG A 85 -55.15 -29.83 79.61
N PHE A 86 -55.93 -29.92 78.53
CA PHE A 86 -57.39 -30.04 78.64
C PHE A 86 -57.79 -31.35 79.32
N LEU A 87 -57.18 -32.48 78.97
CA LEU A 87 -57.47 -33.78 79.59
C LEU A 87 -57.17 -33.84 81.10
N GLY A 88 -56.22 -33.04 81.58
CA GLY A 88 -55.83 -33.01 83.00
C GLY A 88 -56.80 -32.26 83.91
N GLU A 89 -57.40 -31.18 83.42
CA GLU A 89 -58.17 -30.22 84.24
C GLU A 89 -59.59 -29.94 83.73
N GLY A 90 -59.92 -30.40 82.52
CA GLY A 90 -61.18 -30.07 81.82
C GLY A 90 -62.26 -31.14 81.89
N GLU A 91 -63.49 -30.71 81.64
CA GLU A 91 -64.67 -31.58 81.52
C GLU A 91 -64.79 -32.12 80.09
N PRO A 92 -64.61 -33.42 79.84
CA PRO A 92 -64.58 -33.97 78.48
C PRO A 92 -65.87 -33.72 77.68
N GLU A 93 -67.02 -33.67 78.34
CA GLU A 93 -68.34 -33.40 77.74
C GLU A 93 -68.38 -32.04 77.02
N ARG A 94 -67.64 -31.05 77.52
CA ARG A 94 -67.62 -29.69 76.96
C ARG A 94 -66.67 -29.54 75.79
N PHE A 95 -65.80 -30.51 75.52
CA PHE A 95 -64.79 -30.41 74.46
C PHE A 95 -65.40 -30.22 73.07
N ALA A 96 -66.46 -30.98 72.75
CA ALA A 96 -67.12 -30.88 71.45
C ALA A 96 -67.76 -29.49 71.24
N ALA A 97 -68.37 -28.92 72.28
CA ALA A 97 -68.93 -27.57 72.25
C ALA A 97 -67.84 -26.50 72.11
N LEU A 98 -66.74 -26.61 72.86
CA LEU A 98 -65.59 -25.70 72.78
C LEU A 98 -64.86 -25.79 71.43
N GLN A 99 -64.78 -26.98 70.84
CA GLN A 99 -64.25 -27.19 69.50
C GLN A 99 -65.14 -26.56 68.43
N ALA A 100 -66.47 -26.64 68.58
CA ALA A 100 -67.41 -25.92 67.71
C ALA A 100 -67.27 -24.40 67.87
N GLU A 101 -67.02 -23.93 69.10
CA GLU A 101 -66.80 -22.51 69.38
C GLU A 101 -65.52 -21.96 68.73
N ALA A 102 -64.50 -22.80 68.57
CA ALA A 102 -63.28 -22.45 67.85
C ALA A 102 -63.51 -22.16 66.35
N GLN A 103 -64.62 -22.64 65.77
CA GLN A 103 -64.98 -22.34 64.37
C GLN A 103 -65.25 -20.85 64.14
N ARG A 104 -65.60 -20.09 65.18
CA ARG A 104 -65.75 -18.62 65.08
C ARG A 104 -64.45 -17.94 64.62
N TYR A 105 -63.30 -18.53 64.92
CA TYR A 105 -62.00 -17.99 64.52
C TYR A 105 -61.54 -18.48 63.13
N ALA A 106 -62.21 -19.46 62.52
CA ALA A 106 -61.77 -20.09 61.28
C ALA A 106 -61.65 -19.09 60.12
N GLY A 107 -62.56 -18.12 60.02
CA GLY A 107 -62.56 -17.10 58.96
C GLY A 107 -61.41 -16.10 59.06
N GLU A 108 -60.91 -15.83 60.27
CA GLU A 108 -59.75 -14.94 60.50
C GLU A 108 -58.41 -15.69 60.50
N LEU A 109 -58.46 -17.02 60.60
CA LEU A 109 -57.30 -17.89 60.65
C LEU A 109 -56.77 -18.27 59.27
N LEU A 110 -57.61 -18.18 58.21
CA LEU A 110 -57.27 -18.64 56.86
C LEU A 110 -56.88 -17.47 55.94
N PRO A 111 -55.77 -17.56 55.18
CA PRO A 111 -54.79 -18.65 55.17
C PRO A 111 -54.00 -18.72 56.49
N CYS A 112 -53.69 -19.93 56.94
CA CYS A 112 -52.90 -20.04 58.16
C CYS A 112 -51.43 -19.79 57.87
N ASP A 113 -50.93 -18.70 58.44
CA ASP A 113 -49.52 -18.37 58.54
C ASP A 113 -49.16 -18.07 60.00
N ARG A 114 -47.87 -17.89 60.27
CA ARG A 114 -47.38 -17.62 61.62
C ARG A 114 -48.02 -16.39 62.27
N ASP A 115 -48.34 -15.35 61.51
CA ASP A 115 -48.83 -14.08 62.03
C ASP A 115 -50.36 -14.10 62.23
N THR A 116 -51.11 -14.74 61.32
CA THR A 116 -52.55 -15.00 61.51
C THR A 116 -52.78 -15.91 62.71
N LEU A 117 -52.01 -16.98 62.85
CA LEU A 117 -52.10 -17.87 64.02
C LEU A 117 -51.78 -17.13 65.33
N ARG A 118 -50.79 -16.24 65.35
CA ARG A 118 -50.45 -15.42 66.54
C ARG A 118 -51.56 -14.43 66.89
N ALA A 119 -52.16 -13.80 65.89
CA ALA A 119 -53.26 -12.86 66.07
C ALA A 119 -54.49 -13.58 66.65
N VAL A 120 -54.90 -14.70 66.05
CA VAL A 120 -56.01 -15.52 66.55
C VAL A 120 -55.70 -16.08 67.94
N SER A 121 -54.48 -16.57 68.19
CA SER A 121 -54.06 -17.05 69.52
C SER A 121 -54.06 -15.95 70.59
N ARG A 122 -53.96 -14.67 70.21
CA ARG A 122 -54.15 -13.54 71.13
C ARG A 122 -55.62 -13.36 71.47
N LYS A 123 -56.51 -13.35 70.46
CA LYS A 123 -57.96 -13.27 70.65
C LYS A 123 -58.49 -14.42 71.53
N VAL A 124 -58.05 -15.66 71.28
CA VAL A 124 -58.41 -16.81 72.14
C VAL A 124 -57.98 -16.62 73.60
N ARG A 125 -56.86 -15.94 73.86
CA ARG A 125 -56.41 -15.63 75.24
C ARG A 125 -57.22 -14.52 75.90
N GLU A 126 -57.80 -13.62 75.11
CA GLU A 126 -58.68 -12.54 75.57
C GLU A 126 -60.08 -13.09 75.85
N ASP A 127 -60.61 -13.92 74.96
CA ASP A 127 -61.98 -14.45 75.02
C ASP A 127 -62.15 -15.55 76.08
N PHE A 128 -61.10 -16.34 76.34
CA PHE A 128 -61.13 -17.41 77.34
C PHE A 128 -60.07 -17.16 78.42
N PRO A 129 -60.39 -17.19 79.73
CA PRO A 129 -59.40 -17.08 80.80
C PRO A 129 -58.45 -18.28 80.85
N ALA A 130 -57.37 -18.19 81.62
CA ALA A 130 -56.40 -19.28 81.73
C ALA A 130 -57.06 -20.50 82.40
N GLY A 131 -57.19 -21.61 81.67
CA GLY A 131 -57.85 -22.81 82.15
C GLY A 131 -58.03 -23.85 81.04
N PRO A 132 -58.73 -24.97 81.32
CA PRO A 132 -58.93 -26.06 80.38
C PRO A 132 -59.70 -25.62 79.13
N GLU A 133 -60.70 -24.76 79.26
CA GLU A 133 -61.50 -24.28 78.11
C GLU A 133 -60.65 -23.57 77.06
N ARG A 134 -59.75 -22.67 77.49
CA ARG A 134 -58.77 -22.03 76.60
C ARG A 134 -57.88 -23.05 75.90
N ALA A 135 -57.49 -24.11 76.59
CA ALA A 135 -56.65 -25.17 76.00
C ALA A 135 -57.40 -25.94 74.91
N ALA A 136 -58.68 -26.27 75.12
CA ALA A 136 -59.53 -26.91 74.10
C ALA A 136 -59.75 -26.02 72.85
N VAL A 137 -60.05 -24.73 73.05
CA VAL A 137 -60.23 -23.79 71.93
C VAL A 137 -58.91 -23.56 71.19
N THR A 138 -57.80 -23.43 71.91
CA THR A 138 -56.46 -23.29 71.30
C THR A 138 -56.07 -24.54 70.51
N TYR A 139 -56.38 -25.73 71.03
CA TYR A 139 -56.20 -26.99 70.30
C TYR A 139 -56.98 -26.99 68.97
N ALA A 140 -58.25 -26.62 69.01
CA ALA A 140 -59.10 -26.60 67.82
C ALA A 140 -58.67 -25.55 66.78
N VAL A 141 -58.26 -24.35 67.22
CA VAL A 141 -57.65 -23.34 66.34
C VAL A 141 -56.37 -23.85 65.70
N GLN A 142 -55.48 -24.46 66.49
CA GLN A 142 -54.24 -25.02 65.95
C GLN A 142 -54.51 -26.18 65.00
N ARG A 143 -55.55 -26.99 65.23
CA ARG A 143 -56.01 -28.04 64.31
C ARG A 143 -56.36 -27.44 62.94
N LEU A 144 -57.26 -26.46 62.93
CA LEU A 144 -57.68 -25.77 61.70
C LEU A 144 -56.49 -25.19 60.92
N CYS A 145 -55.57 -24.53 61.64
CA CYS A 145 -54.36 -23.98 61.06
C CYS A 145 -53.48 -25.06 60.42
N SER A 146 -53.20 -26.12 61.17
CA SER A 146 -52.32 -27.18 60.70
C SER A 146 -52.92 -27.94 59.52
N ASP A 147 -54.25 -28.14 59.50
CA ASP A 147 -54.97 -28.77 58.38
C ASP A 147 -54.86 -27.90 57.13
N ASP A 148 -54.95 -26.57 57.29
CA ASP A 148 -54.71 -25.63 56.21
C ASP A 148 -53.27 -25.68 55.69
N SER A 149 -52.26 -25.63 56.57
CA SER A 149 -50.85 -25.76 56.16
C SER A 149 -50.58 -27.07 55.41
N ALA A 150 -51.21 -28.19 55.81
CA ALA A 150 -51.07 -29.45 55.08
C ALA A 150 -51.69 -29.40 53.68
N ARG A 151 -52.86 -28.75 53.52
CA ARG A 151 -53.47 -28.53 52.20
C ARG A 151 -52.61 -27.62 51.34
N GLN A 152 -52.08 -26.54 51.90
CA GLN A 152 -51.18 -25.63 51.19
C GLN A 152 -49.91 -26.34 50.73
N ALA A 153 -49.27 -27.14 51.59
CA ALA A 153 -48.10 -27.94 51.22
C ALA A 153 -48.40 -28.93 50.09
N MET A 154 -49.55 -29.60 50.13
CA MET A 154 -49.97 -30.51 49.06
C MET A 154 -50.24 -29.78 47.74
N ALA A 155 -50.88 -28.60 47.80
CA ALA A 155 -51.15 -27.77 46.64
C ALA A 155 -49.84 -27.28 46.01
N LEU A 156 -48.87 -26.81 46.82
CA LEU A 156 -47.55 -26.39 46.36
C LEU A 156 -46.81 -27.51 45.61
N VAL A 157 -46.83 -28.74 46.13
CA VAL A 157 -46.18 -29.87 45.46
C VAL A 157 -46.90 -30.25 44.17
N THR A 158 -48.23 -30.18 44.15
CA THR A 158 -49.02 -30.45 42.95
C THR A 158 -48.73 -29.41 41.85
N THR A 159 -48.66 -28.12 42.22
CA THR A 159 -48.27 -27.04 41.31
C THR A 159 -46.84 -27.23 40.82
N ALA A 160 -45.90 -27.58 41.71
CA ALA A 160 -44.50 -27.82 41.35
C ALA A 160 -44.35 -28.96 40.34
N LEU A 161 -45.08 -30.07 40.50
CA LEU A 161 -45.04 -31.20 39.57
C LEU A 161 -45.68 -30.89 38.20
N ALA A 162 -46.57 -29.89 38.14
CA ALA A 162 -47.17 -29.42 36.89
C ALA A 162 -46.33 -28.35 36.18
N ASP A 163 -45.33 -27.76 36.84
CA ASP A 163 -44.50 -26.71 36.27
C ASP A 163 -43.53 -27.27 35.20
N PRO A 164 -43.51 -26.72 33.96
CA PRO A 164 -42.62 -27.19 32.90
C PRO A 164 -41.12 -27.15 33.23
N SER A 165 -40.70 -26.19 34.07
CA SER A 165 -39.31 -26.04 34.50
C SER A 165 -38.85 -27.21 35.38
N VAL A 166 -39.74 -27.71 36.23
CA VAL A 166 -39.55 -28.86 37.11
C VAL A 166 -39.74 -30.17 36.36
N ALA A 167 -40.77 -30.26 35.52
CA ALA A 167 -41.06 -31.45 34.71
C ALA A 167 -39.91 -31.82 33.75
N ALA A 168 -39.10 -30.83 33.34
CA ALA A 168 -37.94 -31.03 32.50
C ALA A 168 -36.72 -31.65 33.22
N ASP A 169 -36.73 -31.76 34.57
CA ASP A 169 -35.69 -32.41 35.37
C ASP A 169 -36.25 -33.66 36.08
N PRO A 170 -35.97 -34.87 35.55
CA PRO A 170 -36.45 -36.13 36.14
C PRO A 170 -36.10 -36.30 37.62
N ALA A 171 -34.98 -35.73 38.08
CA ALA A 171 -34.58 -35.82 39.47
C ALA A 171 -35.46 -34.94 40.38
N GLN A 172 -35.86 -33.74 39.91
CA GLN A 172 -36.75 -32.87 40.67
C GLN A 172 -38.16 -33.47 40.76
N VAL A 173 -38.68 -34.02 39.66
CA VAL A 173 -39.96 -34.76 39.65
C VAL A 173 -39.92 -35.89 40.68
N GLN A 174 -38.88 -36.73 40.65
CA GLN A 174 -38.74 -37.84 41.59
C GLN A 174 -38.69 -37.38 43.05
N ASN A 175 -37.97 -36.30 43.35
CA ASN A 175 -37.84 -35.76 44.71
C ASN A 175 -39.17 -35.21 45.22
N LEU A 176 -39.89 -34.43 44.40
CA LEU A 176 -41.19 -33.86 44.77
C LEU A 176 -42.28 -34.94 44.92
N SER A 177 -42.26 -35.99 44.09
CA SER A 177 -43.17 -37.14 44.28
C SER A 177 -42.94 -37.88 45.60
N LYS A 178 -41.67 -37.98 46.07
CA LYS A 178 -41.37 -38.53 47.40
C LYS A 178 -41.92 -37.64 48.52
N VAL A 179 -41.79 -36.32 48.37
CA VAL A 179 -42.37 -35.35 49.31
C VAL A 179 -43.89 -35.45 49.33
N GLN A 180 -44.53 -35.55 48.16
CA GLN A 180 -45.98 -35.75 48.04
C GLN A 180 -46.46 -36.96 48.84
N ALA A 181 -45.84 -38.12 48.62
CA ALA A 181 -46.19 -39.36 49.32
C ALA A 181 -46.02 -39.25 50.85
N GLN A 182 -44.98 -38.53 51.31
CA GLN A 182 -44.73 -38.27 52.73
C GLN A 182 -45.76 -37.32 53.33
N LEU A 183 -46.15 -36.27 52.61
CA LEU A 183 -47.22 -35.36 53.03
C LEU A 183 -48.57 -36.08 53.14
N GLU A 184 -48.91 -36.96 52.19
CA GLU A 184 -50.11 -37.80 52.25
C GLU A 184 -50.11 -38.73 53.47
N PHE A 185 -48.94 -39.28 53.82
CA PHE A 185 -48.80 -40.09 55.04
C PHE A 185 -49.02 -39.26 56.31
N ILE A 186 -48.39 -38.08 56.41
CA ILE A 186 -48.57 -37.17 57.54
C ILE A 186 -50.03 -36.72 57.65
N ALA A 187 -50.68 -36.38 56.54
CA ALA A 187 -52.08 -35.99 56.50
C ALA A 187 -52.99 -37.12 57.04
N ARG A 188 -52.82 -38.35 56.55
CA ARG A 188 -53.58 -39.52 57.04
C ARG A 188 -53.32 -39.79 58.52
N GLY A 189 -52.07 -39.74 58.96
CA GLY A 189 -51.70 -39.95 60.36
C GLY A 189 -52.34 -38.91 61.28
N ARG A 190 -52.43 -37.65 60.85
CA ARG A 190 -53.10 -36.58 61.59
C ARG A 190 -54.61 -36.76 61.65
N THR A 191 -55.25 -37.11 60.55
CA THR A 191 -56.69 -37.43 60.55
C THR A 191 -56.99 -38.58 61.50
N ALA A 192 -56.20 -39.66 61.46
CA ALA A 192 -56.35 -40.80 62.36
C ALA A 192 -56.14 -40.43 63.85
N LEU A 193 -55.17 -39.55 64.14
CA LEU A 193 -54.92 -39.02 65.48
C LEU A 193 -56.17 -38.27 65.98
N HIS A 194 -56.76 -37.44 65.13
CA HIS A 194 -57.95 -36.68 65.47
C HIS A 194 -59.21 -37.55 65.63
N GLU A 195 -59.43 -38.52 64.75
CA GLU A 195 -60.52 -39.50 64.88
C GLU A 195 -60.41 -40.34 66.16
N THR A 196 -59.18 -40.61 66.62
CA THR A 196 -58.93 -41.31 67.88
C THR A 196 -59.32 -40.43 69.07
N ILE A 197 -58.98 -39.14 69.03
CA ILE A 197 -59.39 -38.16 70.04
C ILE A 197 -60.91 -38.01 70.10
N GLU A 198 -61.59 -37.87 68.95
CA GLU A 198 -63.05 -37.72 68.90
C GLU A 198 -63.77 -38.99 69.38
N ARG A 199 -63.31 -40.19 68.98
CA ARG A 199 -63.86 -41.46 69.49
C ARG A 199 -63.69 -41.60 71.01
N PHE A 200 -62.55 -41.17 71.55
CA PHE A 200 -62.30 -41.22 72.98
C PHE A 200 -63.26 -40.33 73.77
N LEU A 201 -63.43 -39.09 73.33
CA LEU A 201 -64.33 -38.13 73.99
C LEU A 201 -65.79 -38.59 73.93
N ALA A 202 -66.19 -39.33 72.90
CA ALA A 202 -67.52 -39.91 72.78
C ALA A 202 -67.78 -41.10 73.74
N GLN A 203 -66.75 -41.74 74.29
CA GLN A 203 -66.86 -42.90 75.20
C GLN A 203 -66.75 -42.53 76.70
N HIS A 204 -66.89 -41.24 77.01
CA HIS A 204 -66.71 -40.59 78.32
C HIS A 204 -67.26 -41.33 79.56
N ASP A 205 -68.47 -41.89 79.50
CA ASP A 205 -69.20 -42.41 80.68
C ASP A 205 -68.65 -43.74 81.24
N GLN A 206 -67.70 -44.41 80.57
CA GLN A 206 -67.20 -45.74 80.98
C GLN A 206 -65.69 -45.82 81.22
N LEU A 207 -64.99 -44.68 81.30
CA LEU A 207 -63.53 -44.66 81.29
C LEU A 207 -62.93 -44.71 82.71
N ASP A 208 -62.47 -45.89 83.11
CA ASP A 208 -61.61 -46.06 84.27
C ASP A 208 -60.21 -45.42 84.06
N ALA A 209 -59.36 -45.45 85.09
CA ALA A 209 -57.99 -44.95 84.99
C ALA A 209 -57.15 -45.71 83.93
N GLY A 210 -57.49 -46.97 83.64
CA GLY A 210 -56.80 -47.82 82.66
C GLY A 210 -57.07 -47.40 81.22
N ALA A 211 -58.31 -47.08 80.87
CA ALA A 211 -58.67 -46.62 79.53
C ALA A 211 -58.06 -45.26 79.18
N ARG A 212 -57.91 -44.36 80.18
CA ARG A 212 -57.14 -43.10 80.05
C ARG A 212 -55.65 -43.35 79.78
N ALA A 213 -55.06 -44.36 80.41
CA ALA A 213 -53.65 -44.72 80.18
C ALA A 213 -53.42 -45.31 78.77
N ILE A 214 -54.32 -46.19 78.30
CA ILE A 214 -54.25 -46.76 76.94
C ILE A 214 -54.39 -45.66 75.88
N LEU A 215 -55.32 -44.72 76.06
CA LEU A 215 -55.44 -43.59 75.14
C LEU A 215 -54.16 -42.74 75.15
N LYS A 216 -53.63 -42.41 76.33
CA LYS A 216 -52.40 -41.63 76.44
C LYS A 216 -51.26 -42.32 75.69
N GLU A 217 -51.14 -43.64 75.80
CA GLU A 217 -50.16 -44.44 75.05
C GLU A 217 -50.42 -44.40 73.53
N GLN A 218 -51.67 -44.51 73.07
CA GLN A 218 -52.03 -44.41 71.65
C GLN A 218 -51.79 -43.01 71.07
N LEU A 219 -52.11 -41.95 71.82
CA LEU A 219 -51.84 -40.56 71.50
C LEU A 219 -50.34 -40.30 71.44
N GLU A 220 -49.57 -40.77 72.42
CA GLU A 220 -48.12 -40.66 72.41
C GLU A 220 -47.50 -41.43 71.25
N THR A 221 -48.03 -42.60 70.90
CA THR A 221 -47.59 -43.39 69.74
C THR A 221 -47.87 -42.67 68.43
N ASN A 222 -49.10 -42.20 68.21
CA ASN A 222 -49.47 -41.44 67.02
C ASN A 222 -48.71 -40.11 66.93
N ARG A 223 -48.53 -39.42 68.06
CA ARG A 223 -47.69 -38.23 68.19
C ARG A 223 -46.27 -38.49 67.72
N ASN A 224 -45.66 -39.54 68.26
CA ASN A 224 -44.27 -39.88 67.97
C ASN A 224 -44.13 -40.28 66.50
N ASN A 225 -45.12 -40.96 65.92
CA ASN A 225 -45.15 -41.31 64.51
C ASN A 225 -45.26 -40.07 63.61
N VAL A 226 -46.25 -39.19 63.83
CA VAL A 226 -46.41 -37.96 63.03
C VAL A 226 -45.21 -37.03 63.20
N SER A 227 -44.68 -36.86 64.41
CA SER A 227 -43.48 -36.04 64.65
C SER A 227 -42.23 -36.64 64.01
N ARG A 228 -42.10 -37.97 63.98
CA ARG A 228 -40.98 -38.65 63.31
C ARG A 228 -41.05 -38.43 61.81
N GLU A 229 -42.21 -38.63 61.20
CA GLU A 229 -42.37 -38.46 59.75
C GLU A 229 -42.27 -37.00 59.32
N ALA A 230 -42.83 -36.05 60.07
CA ALA A 230 -42.60 -34.62 59.84
C ALA A 230 -41.11 -34.25 59.97
N GLY A 231 -40.39 -34.86 60.91
CA GLY A 231 -38.95 -34.71 61.05
C GLY A 231 -38.14 -35.36 59.91
N THR A 232 -38.62 -36.47 59.35
CA THR A 232 -38.04 -37.10 58.16
C THR A 232 -38.28 -36.25 56.92
N LEU A 233 -39.49 -35.75 56.72
CA LEU A 233 -39.85 -34.88 55.61
C LEU A 233 -39.08 -33.55 55.66
N SER A 234 -38.96 -32.92 56.83
CA SER A 234 -38.17 -31.70 57.00
C SER A 234 -36.69 -31.93 56.64
N ARG A 235 -36.09 -33.06 57.08
CA ARG A 235 -34.72 -33.42 56.67
C ARG A 235 -34.58 -33.72 55.18
N LEU A 236 -35.59 -34.35 54.58
CA LEU A 236 -35.63 -34.65 53.14
C LEU A 236 -35.67 -33.33 52.33
N LEU A 237 -36.55 -32.40 52.71
CA LEU A 237 -36.66 -31.09 52.10
C LEU A 237 -35.38 -30.27 52.26
N GLN A 238 -34.80 -30.24 53.46
CA GLN A 238 -33.53 -29.56 53.71
C GLN A 238 -32.36 -30.17 52.90
N GLY A 239 -32.36 -31.49 52.69
CA GLY A 239 -31.40 -32.15 51.81
C GLY A 239 -31.56 -31.69 50.36
N HIS A 240 -32.80 -31.66 49.87
CA HIS A 240 -33.11 -31.25 48.50
C HIS A 240 -32.89 -29.76 48.24
N THR A 241 -33.14 -28.87 49.22
CA THR A 241 -32.85 -27.43 49.09
C THR A 241 -31.36 -27.19 48.95
N VAL A 242 -30.53 -27.84 49.78
CA VAL A 242 -29.07 -27.75 49.72
C VAL A 242 -28.53 -28.34 48.42
N ASP A 243 -29.07 -29.48 47.97
CA ASP A 243 -28.65 -30.09 46.71
C ASP A 243 -29.01 -29.22 45.49
N ALA A 244 -30.21 -28.64 45.46
CA ALA A 244 -30.63 -27.71 44.42
C ALA A 244 -29.74 -26.46 44.39
N ALA A 245 -29.41 -25.88 45.55
CA ALA A 245 -28.50 -24.74 45.65
C ALA A 245 -27.08 -25.09 45.17
N ARG A 246 -26.55 -26.26 45.55
CA ARG A 246 -25.23 -26.74 45.08
C ARG A 246 -25.21 -26.96 43.57
N ARG A 247 -26.28 -27.52 42.99
CA ARG A 247 -26.40 -27.69 41.54
C ARG A 247 -26.44 -26.36 40.81
N ALA A 248 -27.20 -25.38 41.31
CA ALA A 248 -27.22 -24.03 40.76
C ALA A 248 -25.82 -23.39 40.77
N GLN A 249 -25.11 -23.47 41.90
CA GLN A 249 -23.75 -22.95 42.03
C GLN A 249 -22.74 -23.67 41.12
N ALA A 250 -22.88 -24.98 40.93
CA ALA A 250 -22.04 -25.75 40.02
C ALA A 250 -22.25 -25.32 38.56
N VAL A 251 -23.52 -25.20 38.13
CA VAL A 251 -23.86 -24.73 36.78
C VAL A 251 -23.34 -23.31 36.54
N GLU A 252 -23.45 -22.41 37.52
CA GLU A 252 -22.91 -21.05 37.43
C GLU A 252 -21.38 -21.05 37.26
N ARG A 253 -20.65 -21.80 38.09
CA ARG A 253 -19.20 -21.91 38.01
C ARG A 253 -18.75 -22.48 36.66
N ASP A 254 -19.38 -23.57 36.21
CA ASP A 254 -19.02 -24.20 34.94
C ASP A 254 -19.29 -23.26 33.75
N THR A 255 -20.38 -22.48 33.82
CA THR A 255 -20.71 -21.46 32.82
C THR A 255 -19.68 -20.35 32.79
N LEU A 256 -19.26 -19.84 33.95
CA LEU A 256 -18.25 -18.79 34.04
C LEU A 256 -16.90 -19.28 33.50
N VAL A 257 -16.44 -20.47 33.90
CA VAL A 257 -15.18 -21.04 33.42
C VAL A 257 -15.23 -21.26 31.92
N PHE A 258 -16.30 -21.84 31.39
CA PHE A 258 -16.48 -22.04 29.95
C PHE A 258 -16.46 -20.70 29.20
N ASN A 259 -17.21 -19.69 29.65
CA ASN A 259 -17.25 -18.39 28.99
C ASN A 259 -15.86 -17.72 28.98
N TRP A 260 -15.17 -17.67 30.12
CA TRP A 260 -13.83 -17.06 30.18
C TRP A 260 -12.80 -17.79 29.31
N THR A 261 -12.82 -19.13 29.30
CA THR A 261 -11.92 -19.91 28.44
C THR A 261 -12.23 -19.69 26.96
N ALA A 262 -13.50 -19.66 26.58
CA ALA A 262 -13.92 -19.39 25.21
C ALA A 262 -13.55 -17.96 24.76
N THR A 263 -13.75 -16.95 25.60
CA THR A 263 -13.34 -15.57 25.32
C THR A 263 -11.83 -15.46 25.16
N LEU A 264 -11.05 -16.12 26.02
CA LEU A 264 -9.59 -16.09 25.91
C LEU A 264 -9.11 -16.72 24.58
N VAL A 265 -9.66 -17.88 24.21
CA VAL A 265 -9.35 -18.54 22.93
C VAL A 265 -9.74 -17.64 21.76
N ALA A 266 -10.89 -16.98 21.83
CA ALA A 266 -11.35 -16.05 20.80
C ALA A 266 -10.38 -14.87 20.60
N VAL A 267 -9.91 -14.27 21.70
CA VAL A 267 -8.94 -13.17 21.67
C VAL A 267 -7.61 -13.63 21.06
N LEU A 268 -7.11 -14.80 21.46
CA LEU A 268 -5.85 -15.34 20.94
C LEU A 268 -5.93 -15.65 19.43
N LEU A 269 -7.03 -16.25 18.97
CA LEU A 269 -7.27 -16.50 17.55
C LEU A 269 -7.41 -15.20 16.76
N GLY A 270 -8.12 -14.21 17.31
CA GLY A 270 -8.22 -12.88 16.73
C GLY A 270 -6.86 -12.20 16.56
N LEU A 271 -6.03 -12.20 17.60
CA LEU A 271 -4.68 -11.64 17.57
C LEU A 271 -3.79 -12.36 16.53
N ALA A 272 -3.81 -13.69 16.52
CA ALA A 272 -3.08 -14.49 15.56
C ALA A 272 -3.52 -14.18 14.11
N PHE A 273 -4.82 -14.06 13.88
CA PHE A 273 -5.36 -13.68 12.58
C PHE A 273 -4.92 -12.27 12.16
N THR A 274 -5.00 -11.28 13.06
CA THR A 274 -4.51 -9.91 12.80
C THR A 274 -3.03 -9.89 12.43
N LEU A 275 -2.19 -10.67 13.12
CA LEU A 275 -0.76 -10.79 12.81
C LEU A 275 -0.52 -11.42 11.43
N ILE A 276 -1.27 -12.48 11.09
CA ILE A 276 -1.20 -13.12 9.78
C ILE A 276 -1.61 -12.14 8.69
N LEU A 277 -2.75 -11.46 8.85
CA LEU A 277 -3.28 -10.50 7.88
C LEU A 277 -2.32 -9.33 7.64
N THR A 278 -1.73 -8.80 8.72
CA THR A 278 -0.73 -7.72 8.65
C THR A 278 0.49 -8.15 7.85
N ARG A 279 1.01 -9.37 8.11
CA ARG A 279 2.18 -9.88 7.39
C ARG A 279 1.87 -10.26 5.94
N SER A 280 0.68 -10.78 5.66
CA SER A 280 0.33 -11.26 4.32
C SER A 280 -0.17 -10.17 3.38
N LEU A 281 -0.75 -9.07 3.88
CA LEU A 281 -1.31 -8.00 3.06
C LEU A 281 -0.59 -6.67 3.23
N VAL A 282 -0.47 -6.17 4.46
CA VAL A 282 0.02 -4.80 4.69
C VAL A 282 1.47 -4.64 4.29
N ARG A 283 2.32 -5.62 4.60
CA ARG A 283 3.75 -5.55 4.29
C ARG A 283 4.04 -5.53 2.78
N PRO A 284 3.54 -6.46 1.94
CA PRO A 284 3.74 -6.39 0.49
C PRO A 284 3.22 -5.11 -0.14
N ILE A 285 2.08 -4.58 0.32
CA ILE A 285 1.52 -3.31 -0.18
C ILE A 285 2.46 -2.14 0.13
N ARG A 286 3.03 -2.09 1.33
CA ARG A 286 4.03 -1.06 1.68
C ARG A 286 5.29 -1.17 0.83
N GLU A 287 5.78 -2.39 0.59
CA GLU A 287 6.95 -2.64 -0.25
C GLU A 287 6.71 -2.20 -1.71
N LEU A 288 5.52 -2.47 -2.26
CA LEU A 288 5.11 -1.98 -3.58
C LEU A 288 5.01 -0.46 -3.63
N LEU A 289 4.44 0.18 -2.61
CA LEU A 289 4.32 1.63 -2.54
C LEU A 289 5.71 2.31 -2.47
N SER A 290 6.62 1.76 -1.66
CA SER A 290 8.01 2.26 -1.63
C SER A 290 8.73 2.04 -2.95
N GLY A 291 8.49 0.90 -3.62
CA GLY A 291 9.06 0.63 -4.94
C GLY A 291 8.55 1.61 -5.99
N ALA A 292 7.25 1.90 -6.01
CA ALA A 292 6.67 2.88 -6.92
C ALA A 292 7.25 4.29 -6.70
N LYS A 293 7.42 4.70 -5.44
CA LYS A 293 8.04 5.99 -5.12
C LYS A 293 9.51 6.06 -5.55
N ALA A 294 10.28 4.98 -5.38
CA ALA A 294 11.66 4.93 -5.86
C ALA A 294 11.75 5.12 -7.38
N VAL A 295 10.83 4.51 -8.14
CA VAL A 295 10.74 4.69 -9.60
C VAL A 295 10.37 6.13 -9.98
N GLU A 296 9.46 6.78 -9.23
CA GLU A 296 9.12 8.19 -9.40
C GLU A 296 10.35 9.10 -9.18
N ASP A 297 11.18 8.77 -8.20
CA ASP A 297 12.44 9.46 -7.90
C ASP A 297 13.59 9.11 -8.89
N GLY A 298 13.33 8.25 -9.89
CA GLY A 298 14.26 7.89 -10.96
C GLY A 298 15.11 6.64 -10.73
N ASP A 299 14.90 5.91 -9.62
CA ASP A 299 15.58 4.64 -9.36
C ASP A 299 14.91 3.49 -10.12
N LEU A 300 15.54 3.05 -11.21
CA LEU A 300 15.11 1.93 -12.05
C LEU A 300 15.80 0.61 -11.72
N ASP A 301 16.65 0.57 -10.69
CA ASP A 301 17.32 -0.65 -10.21
C ASP A 301 16.53 -1.36 -9.10
N ILE A 302 15.49 -0.71 -8.58
CA ILE A 302 14.64 -1.27 -7.53
C ILE A 302 13.93 -2.56 -7.99
N ARG A 303 13.86 -3.53 -7.08
CA ARG A 303 13.09 -4.77 -7.25
C ARG A 303 12.28 -5.06 -6.02
N VAL A 304 10.98 -5.27 -6.20
CA VAL A 304 10.07 -5.61 -5.12
C VAL A 304 9.99 -7.13 -5.00
N ASN A 305 10.52 -7.68 -3.90
CA ASN A 305 10.54 -9.12 -3.62
C ASN A 305 9.34 -9.51 -2.74
N VAL A 306 8.20 -9.78 -3.37
CA VAL A 306 7.02 -10.25 -2.64
C VAL A 306 7.03 -11.78 -2.53
N HIS A 307 7.21 -12.29 -1.31
CA HIS A 307 7.11 -13.73 -0.99
C HIS A 307 5.65 -14.21 -0.79
N SER A 308 4.74 -13.77 -1.67
CA SER A 308 3.35 -14.23 -1.66
C SER A 308 3.08 -15.21 -2.79
N THR A 309 1.95 -15.93 -2.70
CA THR A 309 1.46 -16.85 -3.75
C THR A 309 0.03 -16.50 -4.16
N ASP A 310 -0.36 -15.25 -3.94
CA ASP A 310 -1.69 -14.72 -4.20
C ASP A 310 -1.64 -13.56 -5.21
N GLU A 311 -2.71 -12.79 -5.34
CA GLU A 311 -2.84 -11.69 -6.30
C GLU A 311 -1.75 -10.62 -6.12
N LEU A 312 -1.21 -10.44 -4.91
CA LEU A 312 -0.10 -9.50 -4.66
C LEU A 312 1.21 -9.98 -5.28
N ALA A 313 1.40 -11.30 -5.42
CA ALA A 313 2.58 -11.85 -6.09
C ALA A 313 2.55 -11.54 -7.58
N LEU A 314 1.38 -11.69 -8.21
CA LEU A 314 1.17 -11.32 -9.60
C LEU A 314 1.40 -9.82 -9.80
N LEU A 315 0.83 -8.99 -8.94
CA LEU A 315 1.02 -7.54 -8.99
C LEU A 315 2.49 -7.14 -8.87
N ALA A 316 3.24 -7.74 -7.95
CA ALA A 316 4.68 -7.49 -7.80
C ALA A 316 5.49 -7.94 -9.01
N GLN A 317 5.12 -9.07 -9.62
CA GLN A 317 5.75 -9.52 -10.86
C GLN A 317 5.49 -8.55 -12.02
N SER A 318 4.24 -8.10 -12.19
CA SER A 318 3.88 -7.08 -13.20
C SER A 318 4.60 -5.76 -12.97
N PHE A 319 4.72 -5.32 -11.71
CA PHE A 319 5.48 -4.14 -11.35
C PHE A 319 6.96 -4.27 -11.74
N ASN A 320 7.63 -5.35 -11.33
CA ASN A 320 9.04 -5.57 -11.67
C ASN A 320 9.27 -5.67 -13.19
N PHE A 321 8.33 -6.27 -13.92
CA PHE A 321 8.39 -6.32 -15.38
C PHE A 321 8.31 -4.92 -16.00
N MET A 322 7.39 -4.08 -15.52
CA MET A 322 7.28 -2.68 -15.96
C MET A 322 8.55 -1.88 -15.69
N VAL A 323 9.13 -2.00 -14.49
CA VAL A 323 10.40 -1.32 -14.13
C VAL A 323 11.53 -1.78 -15.04
N SER A 324 11.64 -3.08 -15.31
CA SER A 324 12.62 -3.60 -16.26
C SER A 324 12.45 -3.00 -17.66
N GLY A 325 11.22 -2.85 -18.14
CA GLY A 325 10.93 -2.23 -19.43
C GLY A 325 11.27 -0.73 -19.46
N LEU A 326 11.07 0.00 -18.35
CA LEU A 326 11.52 1.39 -18.22
C LEU A 326 13.04 1.49 -18.25
N LYS A 327 13.73 0.63 -17.51
CA LYS A 327 15.20 0.57 -17.49
C LYS A 327 15.77 0.29 -18.88
N GLU A 328 15.18 -0.65 -19.61
CA GLU A 328 15.58 -0.97 -20.98
C GLU A 328 15.38 0.23 -21.92
N LYS A 329 14.24 0.93 -21.83
CA LYS A 329 14.01 2.16 -22.61
C LYS A 329 15.02 3.25 -22.31
N GLU A 330 15.38 3.46 -21.04
CA GLU A 330 16.39 4.44 -20.66
C GLU A 330 17.79 4.03 -21.16
N ALA A 331 18.13 2.74 -21.10
CA ALA A 331 19.38 2.23 -21.67
C ALA A 331 19.45 2.41 -23.20
N ILE A 332 18.33 2.16 -23.90
CA ILE A 332 18.19 2.43 -25.33
C ILE A 332 18.41 3.91 -25.59
N LYS A 333 17.70 4.80 -24.90
CA LYS A 333 17.83 6.25 -25.03
C LYS A 333 19.27 6.73 -24.79
N SER A 334 19.91 6.25 -23.73
CA SER A 334 21.31 6.55 -23.39
C SER A 334 22.28 6.06 -24.47
N THR A 335 22.03 4.88 -25.02
CA THR A 335 22.85 4.30 -26.10
C THR A 335 22.69 5.09 -27.40
N PHE A 336 21.46 5.41 -27.80
CA PHE A 336 21.17 6.22 -28.98
C PHE A 336 21.71 7.66 -28.86
N GLY A 337 21.72 8.23 -27.65
CA GLY A 337 22.33 9.54 -27.39
C GLY A 337 23.83 9.62 -27.70
N LYS A 338 24.53 8.48 -27.83
CA LYS A 338 25.93 8.45 -28.30
C LYS A 338 26.05 8.57 -29.83
N TYR A 339 24.97 8.31 -30.56
CA TYR A 339 24.95 8.31 -32.03
C TYR A 339 24.20 9.51 -32.61
N ILE A 340 23.26 10.09 -31.86
CA ILE A 340 22.43 11.21 -32.28
C ILE A 340 22.35 12.22 -31.14
N ASP A 341 22.56 13.51 -31.45
CA ASP A 341 22.43 14.58 -30.46
C ASP A 341 21.02 14.55 -29.83
N PRO A 342 20.87 14.52 -28.49
CA PRO A 342 19.57 14.48 -27.84
C PRO A 342 18.62 15.62 -28.24
N ARG A 343 19.15 16.78 -28.63
CA ARG A 343 18.37 17.93 -29.11
C ARG A 343 17.67 17.60 -30.43
N ILE A 344 18.34 16.85 -31.32
CA ILE A 344 17.74 16.36 -32.57
C ILE A 344 16.59 15.40 -32.26
N VAL A 345 16.77 14.47 -31.32
CA VAL A 345 15.73 13.49 -30.97
C VAL A 345 14.46 14.21 -30.49
N GLN A 346 14.61 15.22 -29.63
CA GLN A 346 13.47 16.03 -29.18
C GLN A 346 12.81 16.78 -30.34
N THR A 347 13.61 17.44 -31.18
CA THR A 347 13.09 18.13 -32.37
C THR A 347 12.35 17.18 -33.32
N LEU A 348 12.85 15.96 -33.54
CA LEU A 348 12.18 14.96 -34.37
C LEU A 348 10.82 14.53 -33.79
N ILE A 349 10.73 14.33 -32.47
CA ILE A 349 9.47 14.00 -31.79
C ILE A 349 8.46 15.14 -31.99
N ASP A 350 8.89 16.38 -31.78
CA ASP A 350 8.04 17.56 -31.89
C ASP A 350 7.61 17.83 -33.35
N GLU A 351 8.54 17.71 -34.30
CA GLU A 351 8.28 17.88 -35.74
C GLU A 351 7.38 16.77 -36.29
N GLN A 352 7.53 15.52 -35.83
CA GLN A 352 6.66 14.41 -36.21
C GLN A 352 5.23 14.61 -35.66
N ALA A 353 5.09 15.09 -34.43
CA ALA A 353 3.79 15.48 -33.88
C ALA A 353 3.14 16.63 -34.68
N ALA A 354 3.96 17.51 -35.27
CA ALA A 354 3.52 18.64 -36.10
C ALA A 354 3.38 18.32 -37.61
N GLY A 355 3.76 17.12 -38.06
CA GLY A 355 3.68 16.71 -39.47
C GLY A 355 4.63 17.45 -40.44
N ARG A 356 5.75 18.00 -39.95
CA ARG A 356 6.71 18.77 -40.75
C ARG A 356 7.74 17.86 -41.44
N VAL A 357 8.07 18.16 -42.71
CA VAL A 357 9.07 17.42 -43.50
C VAL A 357 10.05 18.41 -44.13
N GLY A 358 11.08 18.79 -43.37
CA GLY A 358 12.13 19.70 -43.84
C GLY A 358 11.70 21.16 -43.88
N GLU A 359 12.42 22.03 -43.19
CA GLU A 359 12.16 23.47 -43.16
C GLU A 359 13.39 24.26 -43.60
N LYS A 360 13.16 25.34 -44.35
CA LYS A 360 14.22 26.31 -44.66
C LYS A 360 14.54 27.12 -43.42
N ARG A 361 15.82 27.15 -43.03
CA ARG A 361 16.31 27.89 -41.87
C ARG A 361 17.64 28.58 -42.19
N PRO A 362 17.89 29.79 -41.66
CA PRO A 362 19.21 30.40 -41.72
C PRO A 362 20.16 29.63 -40.78
N MET A 363 21.23 29.07 -41.32
CA MET A 363 22.20 28.31 -40.53
C MET A 363 23.63 28.59 -41.00
N THR A 364 24.59 28.42 -40.09
CA THR A 364 26.02 28.33 -40.42
C THR A 364 26.41 26.86 -40.48
N VAL A 365 27.00 26.46 -41.60
CA VAL A 365 27.54 25.13 -41.83
C VAL A 365 29.06 25.19 -41.73
N TYR A 366 29.62 24.17 -41.10
CA TYR A 366 31.03 24.01 -40.81
C TYR A 366 31.52 22.67 -41.36
N PHE A 367 32.62 22.71 -42.09
CA PHE A 367 33.39 21.53 -42.45
C PHE A 367 34.81 21.70 -41.96
N SER A 368 35.37 20.66 -41.36
CA SER A 368 36.81 20.59 -41.14
C SER A 368 37.38 19.27 -41.60
N ASP A 369 38.62 19.28 -42.09
CA ASP A 369 39.32 18.09 -42.58
C ASP A 369 40.81 18.12 -42.20
N ILE A 370 41.44 16.95 -42.07
CA ILE A 370 42.87 16.89 -41.73
C ILE A 370 43.69 17.04 -43.02
N GLU A 371 44.71 17.91 -42.98
CA GLU A 371 45.65 18.02 -44.09
C GLU A 371 46.43 16.72 -44.29
N GLY A 372 46.25 16.08 -45.44
CA GLY A 372 47.06 14.94 -45.86
C GLY A 372 46.71 13.62 -45.17
N PHE A 373 45.51 13.47 -44.60
CA PHE A 373 45.11 12.30 -43.83
C PHE A 373 45.30 10.96 -44.53
N THR A 374 45.03 10.88 -45.83
CA THR A 374 45.24 9.66 -46.62
C THR A 374 46.69 9.17 -46.54
N ALA A 375 47.65 10.09 -46.70
CA ALA A 375 49.07 9.76 -46.59
C ALA A 375 49.45 9.33 -45.17
N ILE A 376 48.85 9.97 -44.15
CA ILE A 376 49.04 9.57 -42.74
C ILE A 376 48.55 8.13 -42.52
N CYS A 377 47.39 7.77 -43.07
CA CYS A 377 46.83 6.43 -42.91
C CYS A 377 47.68 5.33 -43.56
N GLU A 378 48.33 5.61 -44.69
CA GLU A 378 49.20 4.67 -45.40
C GLU A 378 50.44 4.27 -44.56
N GLU A 379 50.86 5.12 -43.63
CA GLU A 379 52.01 4.88 -42.74
C GLU A 379 51.64 4.17 -41.43
N LEU A 380 50.33 4.01 -41.14
CA LEU A 380 49.85 3.48 -39.87
C LEU A 380 49.22 2.09 -40.01
N THR A 381 49.29 1.32 -38.92
CA THR A 381 48.51 0.09 -38.79
C THR A 381 47.01 0.40 -38.68
N PRO A 382 46.10 -0.53 -39.05
CA PRO A 382 44.66 -0.31 -38.92
C PRO A 382 44.22 0.14 -37.51
N ASP A 383 44.76 -0.50 -36.47
CA ASP A 383 44.48 -0.09 -35.08
C ASP A 383 45.04 1.29 -34.75
N GLY A 384 46.20 1.65 -35.31
CA GLY A 384 46.79 2.98 -35.19
C GLY A 384 45.93 4.06 -35.85
N VAL A 385 45.40 3.79 -37.06
CA VAL A 385 44.47 4.68 -37.75
C VAL A 385 43.21 4.89 -36.93
N VAL A 386 42.58 3.83 -36.41
CA VAL A 386 41.36 3.93 -35.59
C VAL A 386 41.62 4.70 -34.30
N ARG A 387 42.74 4.46 -33.60
CA ARG A 387 43.11 5.24 -32.40
C ARG A 387 43.35 6.71 -32.69
N LEU A 388 44.08 7.02 -33.77
CA LEU A 388 44.34 8.39 -34.19
C LEU A 388 43.05 9.11 -34.54
N LEU A 389 42.21 8.48 -35.38
CA LEU A 389 40.94 9.04 -35.83
C LEU A 389 39.98 9.27 -34.66
N ASN A 390 39.75 8.26 -33.81
CA ASN A 390 38.87 8.42 -32.65
C ASN A 390 39.40 9.46 -31.66
N GLY A 391 40.71 9.52 -31.45
CA GLY A 391 41.34 10.54 -30.60
C GLY A 391 41.17 11.96 -31.16
N TYR A 392 41.35 12.13 -32.47
CA TYR A 392 41.16 13.40 -33.16
C TYR A 392 39.69 13.83 -33.13
N LEU A 393 38.77 12.95 -33.53
CA LEU A 393 37.34 13.25 -33.55
C LEU A 393 36.84 13.59 -32.15
N ALA A 394 37.32 12.90 -31.11
CA ALA A 394 36.97 13.24 -29.72
C ALA A 394 37.47 14.64 -29.33
N GLU A 395 38.72 14.98 -29.64
CA GLU A 395 39.32 16.26 -29.29
C GLU A 395 38.65 17.45 -30.00
N MET A 396 38.32 17.28 -31.29
CA MET A 396 37.75 18.34 -32.12
C MET A 396 36.24 18.45 -32.00
N SER A 397 35.54 17.37 -31.63
CA SER A 397 34.09 17.42 -31.38
C SER A 397 33.72 18.17 -30.12
N GLU A 398 34.57 18.17 -29.10
CA GLU A 398 34.25 18.82 -27.83
C GLU A 398 34.03 20.35 -27.98
N PRO A 399 34.89 21.12 -28.69
CA PRO A 399 34.62 22.53 -28.97
C PRO A 399 33.29 22.77 -29.68
N VAL A 400 32.92 21.91 -30.64
CA VAL A 400 31.64 22.01 -31.37
C VAL A 400 30.48 21.92 -30.38
N LEU A 401 30.48 20.91 -29.52
CA LEU A 401 29.42 20.65 -28.54
C LEU A 401 29.38 21.74 -27.44
N ALA A 402 30.54 22.14 -26.92
CA ALA A 402 30.67 23.18 -25.90
C ALA A 402 30.13 24.54 -26.40
N ASN A 403 30.29 24.82 -27.69
CA ASN A 403 29.76 26.01 -28.35
C ASN A 403 28.38 25.77 -29.00
N ARG A 404 27.61 24.81 -28.47
CA ARG A 404 26.20 24.51 -28.84
C ARG A 404 25.99 24.09 -30.30
N GLY A 405 27.04 23.73 -31.01
CA GLY A 405 26.96 23.17 -32.36
C GLY A 405 26.33 21.78 -32.36
N ILE A 406 25.78 21.42 -33.50
CA ILE A 406 25.29 20.06 -33.77
C ILE A 406 26.26 19.43 -34.74
N ILE A 407 26.88 18.32 -34.35
CA ILE A 407 27.65 17.48 -35.28
C ILE A 407 26.65 16.67 -36.09
N ASP A 408 26.60 16.93 -37.39
CA ASP A 408 25.71 16.24 -38.32
C ASP A 408 26.22 14.83 -38.60
N LYS A 409 27.49 14.73 -39.02
CA LYS A 409 28.17 13.45 -39.22
C LYS A 409 29.69 13.61 -39.32
N TYR A 410 30.37 12.48 -39.16
CA TYR A 410 31.77 12.31 -39.54
C TYR A 410 31.85 11.70 -40.94
N ILE A 411 32.73 12.23 -41.80
CA ILE A 411 32.95 11.74 -43.16
C ILE A 411 34.44 11.42 -43.30
N GLY A 412 34.84 10.20 -42.92
CA GLY A 412 36.26 9.89 -42.77
C GLY A 412 36.86 10.68 -41.61
N ASP A 413 37.87 11.50 -41.90
CA ASP A 413 38.45 12.48 -40.98
C ASP A 413 37.75 13.85 -40.97
N SER A 414 36.77 14.05 -41.87
CA SER A 414 36.05 15.31 -41.89
C SER A 414 34.95 15.37 -40.82
N ILE A 415 34.79 16.54 -40.19
CA ILE A 415 33.68 16.85 -39.28
C ILE A 415 32.73 17.81 -39.98
N MET A 416 31.47 17.41 -40.15
CA MET A 416 30.39 18.29 -40.57
C MET A 416 29.56 18.69 -39.36
N ALA A 417 29.43 19.99 -39.13
CA ALA A 417 28.61 20.54 -38.05
C ALA A 417 27.80 21.75 -38.52
N PHE A 418 26.77 22.10 -37.76
CA PHE A 418 25.97 23.28 -38.04
C PHE A 418 25.48 23.98 -36.77
N TRP A 419 25.12 25.25 -36.95
CA TRP A 419 24.51 26.13 -35.96
C TRP A 419 23.35 26.88 -36.59
N GLY A 420 22.22 26.97 -35.89
CA GLY A 420 21.07 27.79 -36.26
C GLY A 420 19.81 27.36 -35.50
N PRO A 421 18.65 27.96 -35.81
CA PRO A 421 17.39 27.63 -35.17
C PRO A 421 16.96 26.15 -35.37
N PRO A 422 16.32 25.51 -34.39
CA PRO A 422 15.95 26.04 -33.07
C PRO A 422 17.05 25.92 -32.00
N PHE A 423 18.26 25.46 -32.36
CA PHE A 423 19.29 25.11 -31.38
C PHE A 423 20.05 26.33 -30.84
N VAL A 424 20.23 27.34 -31.66
CA VAL A 424 20.86 28.64 -31.32
C VAL A 424 20.12 29.78 -32.05
N GLY A 425 20.28 31.01 -31.56
CA GLY A 425 19.69 32.20 -32.17
C GLY A 425 20.27 32.54 -33.54
N GLU A 426 19.50 33.27 -34.36
CA GLU A 426 19.88 33.69 -35.73
C GLU A 426 21.11 34.62 -35.77
N ASP A 427 21.38 35.38 -34.70
CA ASP A 427 22.51 36.35 -34.72
C ASP A 427 23.83 35.78 -34.18
N GLU A 428 23.83 34.54 -33.66
CA GLU A 428 25.00 33.97 -32.97
C GLU A 428 25.67 32.80 -33.71
N HIS A 429 24.97 32.13 -34.64
CA HIS A 429 25.46 30.89 -35.24
C HIS A 429 26.80 31.02 -35.97
N ALA A 430 27.01 32.09 -36.75
CA ALA A 430 28.27 32.32 -37.45
C ALA A 430 29.44 32.59 -36.51
N LEU A 431 29.18 33.31 -35.41
CA LEU A 431 30.18 33.62 -34.40
C LEU A 431 30.64 32.34 -33.69
N LEU A 432 29.68 31.51 -33.25
CA LEU A 432 29.99 30.24 -32.57
C LEU A 432 30.81 29.30 -33.45
N ALA A 433 30.50 29.19 -34.74
CA ALA A 433 31.30 28.40 -35.68
C ALA A 433 32.74 28.92 -35.82
N CYS A 434 32.93 30.24 -35.86
CA CYS A 434 34.26 30.86 -35.92
C CYS A 434 35.06 30.65 -34.62
N GLU A 435 34.39 30.77 -33.46
CA GLU A 435 35.00 30.48 -32.15
C GLU A 435 35.49 29.03 -32.08
N VAL A 436 34.68 28.08 -32.56
CA VAL A 436 35.05 26.66 -32.64
C VAL A 436 36.27 26.45 -33.53
N ALA A 437 36.31 27.09 -34.70
CA ALA A 437 37.46 26.96 -35.60
C ALA A 437 38.76 27.43 -34.93
N LEU A 438 38.73 28.58 -34.24
CA LEU A 438 39.87 29.12 -33.51
C LEU A 438 40.27 28.23 -32.32
N GLU A 439 39.29 27.72 -31.58
CA GLU A 439 39.51 26.82 -30.44
C GLU A 439 40.11 25.48 -30.88
N GLN A 440 39.61 24.87 -31.96
CA GLN A 440 40.18 23.65 -32.54
C GLN A 440 41.64 23.87 -32.98
N LEU A 441 41.96 25.01 -33.61
CA LEU A 441 43.35 25.35 -33.94
C LEU A 441 44.24 25.51 -32.71
N ALA A 442 43.73 26.06 -31.61
CA ALA A 442 44.47 26.17 -30.35
C ALA A 442 44.73 24.79 -29.73
N ARG A 443 43.72 23.91 -29.69
CA ARG A 443 43.82 22.55 -29.17
C ARG A 443 44.70 21.64 -30.00
N LEU A 444 44.85 21.93 -31.29
CA LEU A 444 45.71 21.18 -32.21
C LEU A 444 47.15 21.06 -31.71
N GLN A 445 47.67 22.08 -31.01
CA GLN A 445 49.02 22.03 -30.43
C GLN A 445 49.13 20.94 -29.34
N GLY A 446 48.15 20.88 -28.43
CA GLY A 446 48.07 19.84 -27.41
C GLY A 446 47.83 18.45 -28.02
N PHE A 447 47.00 18.37 -29.06
CA PHE A 447 46.77 17.12 -29.79
C PHE A 447 48.06 16.59 -30.44
N ARG A 448 48.84 17.46 -31.10
CA ARG A 448 50.13 17.10 -31.71
C ARG A 448 51.11 16.50 -30.71
N ALA A 449 51.12 16.99 -29.46
CA ALA A 449 51.97 16.45 -28.41
C ALA A 449 51.63 14.99 -28.04
N ARG A 450 50.38 14.55 -28.29
CA ARG A 450 49.92 13.17 -28.05
C ARG A 450 50.04 12.25 -29.27
N LEU A 451 50.40 12.77 -30.45
CA LEU A 451 50.57 11.94 -31.65
C LEU A 451 51.51 10.75 -31.45
N PRO A 452 52.66 10.86 -30.73
CA PRO A 452 53.53 9.70 -30.50
C PRO A 452 52.82 8.52 -29.81
N ASP A 453 51.97 8.83 -28.82
CA ASP A 453 51.25 7.81 -28.06
C ASP A 453 50.10 7.18 -28.87
N LEU A 454 49.41 8.01 -29.68
CA LEU A 454 48.29 7.56 -30.51
C LEU A 454 48.76 6.70 -31.71
N THR A 455 49.84 7.12 -32.35
CA THR A 455 50.37 6.51 -33.59
C THR A 455 51.42 5.44 -33.32
N GLY A 456 52.10 5.48 -32.17
CA GLY A 456 53.26 4.64 -31.88
C GLY A 456 54.58 5.11 -32.54
N LEU A 457 54.54 6.21 -33.31
CA LEU A 457 55.70 6.77 -33.98
C LEU A 457 56.53 7.63 -33.02
N ARG A 458 57.83 7.33 -32.89
CA ARG A 458 58.77 8.13 -32.07
C ARG A 458 59.63 9.11 -32.86
N ARG A 459 59.65 8.99 -34.19
CA ARG A 459 60.35 9.87 -35.13
C ARG A 459 59.51 9.97 -36.41
N GLY A 460 59.67 11.06 -37.16
CA GLY A 460 58.92 11.27 -38.40
C GLY A 460 57.42 11.45 -38.16
N LEU A 461 57.04 12.19 -37.12
CA LEU A 461 55.62 12.46 -36.86
C LEU A 461 55.00 13.19 -38.06
N PRO A 462 53.81 12.77 -38.51
CA PRO A 462 53.15 13.40 -39.65
C PRO A 462 52.83 14.86 -39.34
N ARG A 463 52.90 15.71 -40.38
CA ARG A 463 52.34 17.06 -40.27
C ARG A 463 50.83 16.92 -40.12
N PHE A 464 50.32 17.41 -38.99
CA PHE A 464 48.91 17.26 -38.64
C PHE A 464 48.28 18.65 -38.53
N ASN A 465 47.76 19.17 -39.64
CA ASN A 465 47.08 20.46 -39.73
C ASN A 465 45.58 20.25 -39.94
N LEU A 466 44.81 21.29 -39.62
CA LEU A 466 43.36 21.32 -39.79
C LEU A 466 43.03 22.39 -40.83
N ARG A 467 42.13 22.06 -41.76
CA ARG A 467 41.48 23.02 -42.66
C ARG A 467 40.01 23.10 -42.33
N VAL A 468 39.46 24.30 -42.45
CA VAL A 468 38.08 24.61 -42.06
C VAL A 468 37.42 25.49 -43.11
N GLY A 469 36.21 25.14 -43.48
CA GLY A 469 35.32 25.93 -44.31
C GLY A 469 34.02 26.25 -43.57
N ILE A 470 33.66 27.53 -43.53
CA ILE A 470 32.45 28.01 -42.87
C ILE A 470 31.62 28.81 -43.86
N ALA A 471 30.35 28.44 -44.02
CA ALA A 471 29.41 29.18 -44.85
C ALA A 471 28.10 29.43 -44.12
N THR A 472 27.47 30.58 -44.37
CA THR A 472 26.20 30.95 -43.75
C THR A 472 25.14 31.25 -44.80
N GLY A 473 23.93 30.72 -44.62
CA GLY A 473 22.84 30.94 -45.56
C GLY A 473 21.62 30.10 -45.25
N GLU A 474 20.62 30.16 -46.13
CA GLU A 474 19.47 29.26 -46.02
C GLU A 474 19.88 27.81 -46.32
N VAL A 475 19.43 26.89 -45.47
CA VAL A 475 19.52 25.44 -45.66
C VAL A 475 18.17 24.81 -45.39
N THR A 476 17.91 23.65 -45.99
CA THR A 476 16.77 22.82 -45.61
C THR A 476 17.22 21.85 -44.51
N ALA A 477 16.70 22.05 -43.30
CA ALA A 477 16.96 21.20 -42.14
C ALA A 477 15.78 20.25 -41.91
N GLY A 478 16.04 18.95 -41.70
CA GLY A 478 14.98 18.00 -41.37
C GLY A 478 15.41 16.54 -41.46
N SER A 479 14.44 15.64 -41.27
CA SER A 479 14.63 14.19 -41.44
C SER A 479 14.72 13.83 -42.93
N ILE A 480 15.93 13.49 -43.40
CA ILE A 480 16.23 13.20 -44.81
C ILE A 480 16.76 11.77 -44.92
N GLY A 481 16.26 11.01 -45.89
CA GLY A 481 16.69 9.63 -46.16
C GLY A 481 15.56 8.74 -46.70
N SER A 482 15.78 7.43 -46.71
CA SER A 482 14.77 6.43 -47.09
C SER A 482 13.85 6.10 -45.91
N ASP A 483 12.80 5.31 -46.13
CA ASP A 483 11.93 4.85 -45.02
C ASP A 483 12.64 3.96 -44.00
N THR A 484 13.74 3.33 -44.40
CA THR A 484 14.53 2.42 -43.56
C THR A 484 15.73 3.08 -42.89
N ALA A 485 16.19 4.22 -43.41
CA ALA A 485 17.34 4.95 -42.89
C ALA A 485 17.19 6.46 -43.14
N ARG A 486 16.91 7.22 -42.07
CA ARG A 486 16.84 8.68 -42.09
C ARG A 486 17.84 9.27 -41.12
N SER A 487 18.35 10.46 -41.44
CA SER A 487 19.15 11.28 -40.56
C SER A 487 18.57 12.68 -40.52
N TYR A 488 18.52 13.29 -39.34
CA TYR A 488 18.29 14.72 -39.27
C TYR A 488 19.56 15.42 -39.75
N THR A 489 19.45 16.18 -40.83
CA THR A 489 20.62 16.80 -41.47
C THR A 489 20.21 18.08 -42.18
N VAL A 490 21.21 18.85 -42.60
CA VAL A 490 21.04 20.07 -43.38
C VAL A 490 21.50 19.83 -44.81
N ILE A 491 20.70 20.28 -45.78
CA ILE A 491 21.05 20.22 -47.21
C ILE A 491 20.85 21.59 -47.87
N GLY A 492 21.63 21.85 -48.91
CA GLY A 492 21.51 23.07 -49.71
C GLY A 492 22.86 23.57 -50.21
N ASP A 493 22.82 24.65 -50.99
CA ASP A 493 24.00 25.25 -51.59
C ASP A 493 25.02 25.74 -50.54
N THR A 494 24.55 26.19 -49.38
CA THR A 494 25.40 26.61 -48.26
C THR A 494 26.26 25.47 -47.72
N VAL A 495 25.70 24.25 -47.65
CA VAL A 495 26.44 23.05 -47.21
C VAL A 495 27.55 22.72 -48.19
N ASN A 496 27.23 22.73 -49.49
CA ASN A 496 28.19 22.51 -50.55
C ASN A 496 29.28 23.59 -50.58
N LEU A 497 28.92 24.85 -50.30
CA LEU A 497 29.88 25.95 -50.22
C LEU A 497 30.86 25.74 -49.07
N ALA A 498 30.38 25.45 -47.85
CA ALA A 498 31.25 25.21 -46.69
C ALA A 498 32.28 24.10 -46.95
N SER A 499 31.85 22.95 -47.50
CA SER A 499 32.76 21.85 -47.87
C SER A 499 33.81 22.27 -48.90
N ARG A 500 33.46 23.11 -49.89
CA ARG A 500 34.42 23.60 -50.88
C ARG A 500 35.38 24.65 -50.31
N LEU A 501 34.92 25.46 -49.37
CA LEU A 501 35.78 26.42 -48.66
C LEU A 501 36.81 25.70 -47.81
N GLU A 502 36.45 24.57 -47.18
CA GLU A 502 37.44 23.70 -46.53
C GLU A 502 38.50 23.28 -47.56
N ALA A 503 38.07 22.66 -48.66
CA ALA A 503 38.98 22.07 -49.64
C ALA A 503 39.93 23.09 -50.28
N ILE A 504 39.50 24.34 -50.46
CA ILE A 504 40.29 25.38 -51.13
C ILE A 504 41.36 26.01 -50.22
N ASN A 505 41.30 25.79 -48.90
CA ASN A 505 42.37 26.21 -47.99
C ASN A 505 43.74 25.69 -48.46
N LYS A 506 43.80 24.49 -49.06
CA LYS A 506 45.05 23.91 -49.59
C LYS A 506 45.70 24.76 -50.69
N GLU A 507 44.89 25.45 -51.50
CA GLU A 507 45.37 26.25 -52.62
C GLU A 507 45.95 27.57 -52.12
N TYR A 508 45.32 28.17 -51.12
CA TYR A 508 45.76 29.42 -50.50
C TYR A 508 46.79 29.21 -49.37
N GLY A 509 47.01 27.97 -48.93
CA GLY A 509 47.83 27.65 -47.76
C GLY A 509 47.26 28.21 -46.44
N THR A 510 45.94 28.39 -46.36
CA THR A 510 45.22 28.90 -45.20
C THR A 510 44.64 27.76 -44.35
N ARG A 511 44.07 28.09 -43.19
CA ARG A 511 43.45 27.10 -42.29
C ARG A 511 41.95 27.25 -42.12
N ILE A 512 41.43 28.48 -42.17
CA ILE A 512 40.01 28.74 -41.97
C ILE A 512 39.56 29.73 -43.02
N ILE A 513 38.57 29.33 -43.85
CA ILE A 513 37.94 30.20 -44.84
C ILE A 513 36.46 30.36 -44.54
N LEU A 514 36.00 31.60 -44.61
CA LEU A 514 34.61 32.02 -44.45
C LEU A 514 34.04 32.48 -45.80
N ASP A 515 32.74 32.25 -46.01
CA ASP A 515 32.00 32.95 -47.04
C ASP A 515 31.66 34.39 -46.64
N GLU A 516 31.13 35.16 -47.59
CA GLU A 516 30.75 36.56 -47.38
C GLU A 516 29.65 36.74 -46.33
N HIS A 517 28.70 35.82 -46.23
CA HIS A 517 27.63 35.89 -45.24
C HIS A 517 28.15 35.65 -43.83
N ALA A 518 28.98 34.62 -43.62
CA ALA A 518 29.62 34.36 -42.33
C ALA A 518 30.51 35.54 -41.94
N TRP A 519 31.35 36.04 -42.85
CA TRP A 519 32.19 37.21 -42.63
C TRP A 519 31.36 38.43 -42.20
N SER A 520 30.29 38.75 -42.93
CA SER A 520 29.43 39.91 -42.63
C SER A 520 28.84 39.84 -41.23
N ALA A 521 28.44 38.65 -40.78
CA ALA A 521 27.91 38.40 -39.45
C ALA A 521 28.95 38.55 -38.33
N VAL A 522 30.23 38.23 -38.60
CA VAL A 522 31.28 38.17 -37.56
C VAL A 522 32.28 39.33 -37.58
N ARG A 523 32.34 40.14 -38.64
CA ARG A 523 33.34 41.22 -38.84
C ARG A 523 33.44 42.25 -37.71
N ALA A 524 32.42 42.35 -36.85
CA ALA A 524 32.47 43.21 -35.68
C ALA A 524 33.35 42.64 -34.55
N LYS A 525 33.42 41.31 -34.44
CA LYS A 525 34.06 40.56 -33.34
C LYS A 525 35.29 39.76 -33.77
N MET A 526 35.43 39.47 -35.06
CA MET A 526 36.50 38.69 -35.65
C MET A 526 37.34 39.52 -36.62
N GLU A 527 38.63 39.24 -36.67
CA GLU A 527 39.55 39.81 -37.65
C GLU A 527 39.76 38.82 -38.80
N THR A 528 39.59 39.32 -40.01
CA THR A 528 39.63 38.54 -41.24
C THR A 528 40.43 39.29 -42.31
N ARG A 529 40.94 38.58 -43.32
CA ARG A 529 41.41 39.19 -44.57
C ARG A 529 40.59 38.70 -45.75
N GLU A 530 40.24 39.59 -46.68
CA GLU A 530 39.68 39.14 -47.97
C GLU A 530 40.77 38.41 -48.76
N LEU A 531 40.54 37.13 -49.09
CA LEU A 531 41.50 36.31 -49.82
C LEU A 531 41.35 36.46 -51.33
N ASP A 532 40.13 36.25 -51.83
CA ASP A 532 39.88 36.25 -53.27
C ASP A 532 38.38 36.33 -53.60
N ARG A 533 38.07 36.49 -54.89
CA ARG A 533 36.76 36.23 -55.48
C ARG A 533 36.87 35.00 -56.39
N ILE A 534 36.20 33.93 -56.02
CA ILE A 534 36.35 32.61 -56.66
C ILE A 534 35.06 32.14 -57.30
N ARG A 535 35.16 31.45 -58.44
CA ARG A 535 34.08 30.60 -58.96
C ARG A 535 34.34 29.17 -58.52
N VAL A 536 33.55 28.69 -57.57
CA VAL A 536 33.56 27.30 -57.13
C VAL A 536 32.83 26.43 -58.15
N ALA A 537 33.39 25.25 -58.47
CA ALA A 537 32.83 24.35 -59.47
C ALA A 537 31.33 24.09 -59.25
N GLY A 538 30.49 24.33 -60.25
CA GLY A 538 29.03 24.15 -60.14
C GLY A 538 28.24 25.35 -59.60
N LYS A 539 28.88 26.49 -59.30
CA LYS A 539 28.18 27.79 -59.15
C LYS A 539 28.60 28.75 -60.27
N ALA A 540 27.61 29.41 -60.87
CA ALA A 540 27.87 30.44 -61.88
C ALA A 540 28.36 31.75 -61.25
N GLU A 541 27.88 32.11 -60.06
CA GLU A 541 28.24 33.36 -59.39
C GLU A 541 29.57 33.25 -58.64
N ALA A 542 30.37 34.32 -58.71
CA ALA A 542 31.65 34.40 -58.04
C ALA A 542 31.47 34.83 -56.57
N ALA A 543 31.96 34.03 -55.64
CA ALA A 543 31.86 34.25 -54.21
C ALA A 543 33.13 34.90 -53.67
N ARG A 544 32.98 35.92 -52.81
CA ARG A 544 34.08 36.45 -52.01
C ARG A 544 34.36 35.50 -50.85
N VAL A 545 35.65 35.26 -50.60
CA VAL A 545 36.11 34.39 -49.53
C VAL A 545 37.10 35.11 -48.63
N PHE A 546 37.03 34.81 -47.34
CA PHE A 546 37.79 35.51 -46.31
C PHE A 546 38.54 34.50 -45.46
N GLU A 547 39.79 34.78 -45.10
CA GLU A 547 40.49 34.02 -44.07
C GLU A 547 40.15 34.57 -42.69
N LEU A 548 39.85 33.68 -41.75
CA LEU A 548 39.73 34.03 -40.34
C LEU A 548 41.12 34.07 -39.68
N LEU A 549 41.52 35.25 -39.20
CA LEU A 549 42.85 35.45 -38.59
C LEU A 549 42.84 35.25 -37.06
N GLY A 550 41.73 35.63 -36.41
CA GLY A 550 41.58 35.53 -34.96
C GLY A 550 40.47 36.43 -34.43
N ARG A 551 40.37 36.51 -33.10
CA ARG A 551 39.44 37.44 -32.44
C ARG A 551 39.94 38.87 -32.56
N ARG A 552 39.01 39.81 -32.61
CA ARG A 552 39.33 41.23 -32.65
C ARG A 552 40.06 41.68 -31.38
N GLY A 553 41.21 42.33 -31.58
CA GLY A 553 42.12 42.73 -30.51
C GLY A 553 43.13 41.67 -30.06
N GLU A 554 43.03 40.43 -30.55
CA GLU A 554 43.95 39.32 -30.21
C GLU A 554 44.94 38.99 -31.33
N VAL A 555 44.75 39.55 -32.54
CA VAL A 555 45.65 39.35 -33.69
C VAL A 555 46.88 40.26 -33.57
N ASP A 556 48.07 39.71 -33.80
CA ASP A 556 49.33 40.45 -33.72
C ASP A 556 49.46 41.52 -34.81
N ALA A 557 50.26 42.56 -34.51
CA ALA A 557 50.44 43.70 -35.40
C ALA A 557 51.01 43.31 -36.77
N THR A 558 51.87 42.29 -36.85
CA THR A 558 52.46 41.81 -38.10
C THR A 558 51.39 41.20 -39.01
N ARG A 559 50.49 40.37 -38.48
CA ARG A 559 49.36 39.80 -39.23
C ARG A 559 48.33 40.86 -39.64
N LEU A 560 48.10 41.88 -38.80
CA LEU A 560 47.23 43.00 -39.16
C LEU A 560 47.84 43.85 -40.30
N GLN A 561 49.16 44.08 -40.27
CA GLN A 561 49.88 44.74 -41.35
C GLN A 561 49.82 43.91 -42.64
N LEU A 562 50.11 42.61 -42.54
CA LEU A 562 50.00 41.66 -43.66
C LEU A 562 48.61 41.70 -44.29
N ARG A 563 47.53 41.68 -43.49
CA ARG A 563 46.16 41.83 -44.01
C ARG A 563 46.02 43.12 -44.82
N ASN A 564 46.41 44.26 -44.26
CA ASN A 564 46.22 45.56 -44.91
C ASN A 564 46.99 45.63 -46.23
N ASP A 565 48.25 45.19 -46.24
CA ASP A 565 49.10 45.21 -47.43
C ASP A 565 48.57 44.22 -48.49
N PHE A 566 48.09 43.05 -48.05
CA PHE A 566 47.49 42.06 -48.93
C PHE A 566 46.22 42.59 -49.61
N GLU A 567 45.33 43.26 -48.87
CA GLU A 567 44.08 43.79 -49.42
C GLU A 567 44.33 44.93 -50.43
N LEU A 568 45.36 45.75 -50.21
CA LEU A 568 45.81 46.75 -51.19
C LEU A 568 46.36 46.09 -52.46
N ALA A 569 47.22 45.08 -52.30
CA ALA A 569 47.75 44.31 -53.42
C ALA A 569 46.65 43.58 -54.21
N LEU A 570 45.64 43.04 -53.52
CA LEU A 570 44.48 42.40 -54.12
C LEU A 570 43.61 43.41 -54.90
N ALA A 571 43.47 44.64 -54.40
CA ALA A 571 42.75 45.70 -55.12
C ALA A 571 43.47 46.10 -56.42
N ALA A 572 44.80 46.22 -56.39
CA ALA A 572 45.63 46.48 -57.58
C ALA A 572 45.58 45.30 -58.57
N TYR A 573 45.62 44.06 -58.07
CA TYR A 573 45.49 42.84 -58.87
C TYR A 573 44.19 42.82 -59.67
N ARG A 574 43.06 43.15 -59.03
CA ARG A 574 41.73 43.21 -59.69
C ARG A 574 41.63 44.34 -60.72
N GLN A 575 42.41 45.40 -60.58
CA GLN A 575 42.52 46.49 -61.55
C GLN A 575 43.54 46.22 -62.66
N GLN A 576 44.14 45.03 -62.71
CA GLN A 576 45.20 44.65 -63.65
C GLN A 576 46.47 45.52 -63.54
N GLN A 577 46.68 46.17 -62.40
CA GLN A 577 47.90 46.94 -62.08
C GLN A 577 49.00 45.97 -61.63
N TRP A 578 49.51 45.17 -62.57
CA TRP A 578 50.35 44.01 -62.26
C TRP A 578 51.62 44.33 -61.49
N ASP A 579 52.28 45.46 -61.79
CA ASP A 579 53.52 45.86 -61.13
C ASP A 579 53.27 46.26 -59.67
N GLU A 580 52.21 47.02 -59.42
CA GLU A 580 51.80 47.43 -58.06
C GLU A 580 51.32 46.22 -57.24
N ALA A 581 50.50 45.35 -57.84
CA ALA A 581 50.06 44.11 -57.21
C ALA A 581 51.23 43.19 -56.85
N ALA A 582 52.17 43.00 -57.78
CA ALA A 582 53.35 42.16 -57.54
C ALA A 582 54.22 42.73 -56.42
N ALA A 583 54.52 44.02 -56.44
CA ALA A 583 55.29 44.66 -55.36
C ALA A 583 54.60 44.52 -53.99
N GLY A 584 53.27 44.68 -53.94
CA GLY A 584 52.49 44.50 -52.72
C GLY A 584 52.52 43.06 -52.18
N PHE A 585 52.34 42.05 -53.05
CA PHE A 585 52.43 40.65 -52.62
C PHE A 585 53.86 40.22 -52.28
N GLU A 586 54.90 40.75 -52.94
CA GLU A 586 56.30 40.53 -52.58
C GLU A 586 56.60 41.10 -51.18
N ALA A 587 56.08 42.29 -50.86
CA ALA A 587 56.18 42.87 -49.53
C ALA A 587 55.47 42.01 -48.47
N CYS A 588 54.31 41.45 -48.81
CA CYS A 588 53.61 40.50 -47.93
C CYS A 588 54.44 39.23 -47.66
N VAL A 589 55.03 38.62 -48.69
CA VAL A 589 55.91 37.44 -48.56
C VAL A 589 57.18 37.77 -47.74
N ALA A 590 57.72 38.98 -47.89
CA ALA A 590 58.87 39.42 -47.11
C ALA A 590 58.51 39.68 -45.62
N LEU A 591 57.28 40.14 -45.35
CA LEU A 591 56.79 40.41 -44.00
C LEU A 591 56.50 39.12 -43.23
N ALA A 592 55.87 38.15 -43.88
CA ALA A 592 55.59 36.82 -43.35
C ALA A 592 55.62 35.81 -44.50
N ASP A 593 56.09 34.59 -44.23
CA ASP A 593 56.07 33.47 -45.20
C ASP A 593 54.61 33.06 -45.51
N ASP A 594 53.91 33.88 -46.33
CA ASP A 594 52.49 33.83 -46.60
C ASP A 594 52.21 33.12 -47.95
N PRO A 595 51.68 31.89 -47.93
CA PRO A 595 51.44 31.13 -49.14
C PRO A 595 50.42 31.77 -50.09
N ALA A 596 49.44 32.50 -49.53
CA ALA A 596 48.43 33.19 -50.32
C ALA A 596 49.07 34.28 -51.19
N SER A 597 49.95 35.11 -50.63
CA SER A 597 50.69 36.13 -51.38
C SER A 597 51.56 35.50 -52.47
N ALA A 598 52.27 34.41 -52.15
CA ALA A 598 53.08 33.68 -53.12
C ALA A 598 52.24 33.08 -54.27
N LEU A 599 51.02 32.62 -53.99
CA LEU A 599 50.08 32.16 -55.01
C LEU A 599 49.72 33.29 -55.98
N PHE A 600 49.38 34.48 -55.46
CA PHE A 600 49.04 35.62 -56.32
C PHE A 600 50.20 36.07 -57.20
N LEU A 601 51.44 36.03 -56.72
CA LEU A 601 52.62 36.30 -57.57
C LEU A 601 52.72 35.33 -58.75
N ARG A 602 52.46 34.04 -58.53
CA ARG A 602 52.41 33.04 -59.62
C ARG A 602 51.26 33.30 -60.58
N ARG A 603 50.09 33.71 -60.08
CA ARG A 603 48.94 34.06 -60.90
C ARG A 603 49.20 35.31 -61.74
N ILE A 604 49.83 36.34 -61.19
CA ILE A 604 50.22 37.55 -61.94
C ILE A 604 51.17 37.17 -63.07
N ALA A 605 52.18 36.34 -62.82
CA ALA A 605 53.09 35.87 -63.86
C ALA A 605 52.35 35.11 -64.98
N HIS A 606 51.37 34.29 -64.62
CA HIS A 606 50.53 33.56 -65.58
C HIS A 606 49.62 34.49 -66.39
N LEU A 607 48.91 35.41 -65.74
CA LEU A 607 47.97 36.33 -66.37
C LEU A 607 48.67 37.35 -67.27
N ARG A 608 49.88 37.80 -66.91
CA ARG A 608 50.73 38.63 -67.79
C ARG A 608 51.06 37.93 -69.12
N ALA A 609 51.22 36.61 -69.10
CA ALA A 609 51.54 35.85 -70.30
C ALA A 609 50.31 35.57 -71.19
N GLN A 610 49.12 35.50 -70.61
CA GLN A 610 47.88 35.17 -71.33
C GLN A 610 47.04 36.38 -71.75
N ASP A 611 47.22 37.54 -71.09
CA ASP A 611 46.40 38.75 -71.22
C ASP A 611 44.88 38.48 -71.09
N PRO A 612 44.31 38.60 -69.89
CA PRO A 612 42.89 38.28 -69.67
C PRO A 612 41.93 39.30 -70.30
N GLY A 613 42.45 40.40 -70.88
CA GLY A 613 41.70 41.43 -71.56
C GLY A 613 40.93 42.38 -70.62
N PRO A 614 40.35 43.47 -71.16
CA PRO A 614 39.73 44.54 -70.37
C PRO A 614 38.40 44.17 -69.72
N ARG A 615 37.83 43.00 -70.04
CA ARG A 615 36.56 42.51 -69.49
C ARG A 615 36.73 41.43 -68.42
N TRP A 616 37.96 41.18 -67.97
CA TRP A 616 38.21 40.24 -66.90
C TRP A 616 37.53 40.71 -65.61
N ASP A 617 36.77 39.82 -64.99
CA ASP A 617 35.92 40.09 -63.82
C ASP A 617 36.69 40.01 -62.49
N GLY A 618 38.01 39.86 -62.55
CA GLY A 618 38.90 39.72 -61.39
C GLY A 618 38.73 38.39 -60.65
N VAL A 619 38.06 37.41 -61.28
CA VAL A 619 37.74 36.12 -60.66
C VAL A 619 38.75 35.08 -61.11
N TRP A 620 39.29 34.35 -60.16
CA TRP A 620 40.07 33.14 -60.45
C TRP A 620 39.15 31.93 -60.56
N GLN A 621 39.25 31.19 -61.68
CA GLN A 621 38.53 29.94 -61.87
C GLN A 621 39.45 28.77 -61.53
N PHE A 622 39.12 28.05 -60.45
CA PHE A 622 39.82 26.82 -60.13
C PHE A 622 39.40 25.73 -61.11
N VAL A 623 40.33 25.34 -61.98
CA VAL A 623 40.17 24.21 -62.90
C VAL A 623 40.70 22.97 -62.20
N SER A 624 39.95 22.42 -61.22
CA SER A 624 40.18 21.05 -60.77
C SER A 624 38.99 20.18 -61.13
N LYS A 625 39.28 18.96 -61.57
CA LYS A 625 38.31 17.90 -61.83
C LYS A 625 37.53 17.51 -60.58
#